data_AF-A0A3N5PLY6-F1
#
_entry.id   AF-A0A3N5PLY6-F1
#
_cell.length_a   1.000
_cell.length_b   1.000
_cell.length_c   1.000
_cell.angle_alpha   90.00
_cell.angle_beta   90.00
_cell.angle_gamma   90.00
#
_symmetry.space_group_name_H-M   'P 1'
#
loop_
_entity.id
_entity.type
_entity.pdbx_description
1 polymer ?
#
loop_
_entity_poly.entity_id
_entity_poly.type
_entity_poly.pdbx_seq_one_letter_code
_entity_poly.pdbx_strand_id
1 'polypeptide(L)'
;MRLLILALALIGAACNRSKPVSPLQPETPTPPSSAAETWTFTGQVIDALTQRPVGGVQLLNTQTDSSGVFAVNGTGSRSAQRVTLSAQDFLTRETTISAGTNNPIIDLIPTSLSGPYRELVRNGFEGPSNLEPIRRWTAAPKFYIDTTMPIGIRLLEGDLVRIEDGIRSAVPSFTGGLFHPAAITRGTTPPPSTERGWIVIRFINNSTADYCGRAYVAADPGEIEFNYNRCSCGSVRIRPRTIKHEVGHALGFWHTSQEGTMMFPKSSGCGDADLSQEERDAARIAYTRPVLNAEPDTDPSGTAFHGPRKRIED
;
A
#
# COMPACT_ATOMS: atom_id res chain seq x y z
N MET A 1 -67.92 4.79 12.24
CA MET A 1 -69.27 4.71 11.62
C MET A 1 -69.08 4.92 10.13
N ARG A 2 -69.06 3.84 9.33
CA ARG A 2 -70.22 3.12 8.77
C ARG A 2 -70.85 3.89 7.59
N LEU A 3 -70.68 3.31 6.38
CA LEU A 3 -71.71 3.02 5.35
C LEU A 3 -72.39 4.26 4.69
N LEU A 4 -72.90 4.30 3.45
CA LEU A 4 -73.12 3.33 2.36
C LEU A 4 -73.45 4.14 1.08
N ILE A 5 -72.94 3.69 -0.07
CA ILE A 5 -73.63 3.39 -1.35
C ILE A 5 -74.96 4.11 -1.68
N LEU A 6 -75.06 4.72 -2.89
CA LEU A 6 -76.11 4.35 -3.85
C LEU A 6 -75.75 4.72 -5.30
N ALA A 7 -75.95 3.75 -6.18
CA ALA A 7 -75.84 3.81 -7.62
C ALA A 7 -77.10 4.41 -8.26
N LEU A 8 -76.99 4.91 -9.50
CA LEU A 8 -78.04 4.70 -10.51
C LEU A 8 -77.49 4.85 -11.93
N ALA A 9 -77.71 3.81 -12.73
CA ALA A 9 -77.55 3.79 -14.18
C ALA A 9 -78.80 4.34 -14.86
N LEU A 10 -78.68 4.87 -16.09
CA LEU A 10 -79.46 4.43 -17.26
C LEU A 10 -79.09 5.20 -18.56
N ILE A 11 -78.63 4.40 -19.54
CA ILE A 11 -79.00 4.33 -20.98
C ILE A 11 -79.00 5.61 -21.84
N GLY A 12 -78.19 5.59 -22.90
CA GLY A 12 -78.33 6.41 -24.10
C GLY A 12 -77.86 5.67 -25.35
N ALA A 13 -78.74 5.58 -26.35
CA ALA A 13 -78.68 4.73 -27.53
C ALA A 13 -77.51 4.99 -28.50
N ALA A 14 -77.17 3.93 -29.25
CA ALA A 14 -76.23 3.94 -30.36
C ALA A 14 -76.72 4.79 -31.55
N CYS A 15 -75.79 5.53 -32.17
CA CYS A 15 -75.94 5.99 -33.54
C CYS A 15 -74.57 5.96 -34.24
N ASN A 16 -74.48 5.09 -35.24
CA ASN A 16 -73.33 4.85 -36.09
C ASN A 16 -73.20 6.02 -37.08
N ARG A 17 -72.16 6.85 -36.97
CA ARG A 17 -71.78 7.85 -37.98
C ARG A 17 -70.28 7.74 -38.27
N SER A 18 -69.99 7.40 -39.52
CA SER A 18 -68.66 7.29 -40.12
C SER A 18 -67.83 8.56 -39.87
N LYS A 19 -66.68 8.43 -39.22
CA LYS A 19 -65.72 9.51 -39.05
C LYS A 19 -64.92 9.70 -40.35
N PRO A 20 -64.66 10.95 -40.79
CA PRO A 20 -63.80 11.23 -41.93
C PRO A 20 -62.35 10.83 -41.60
N VAL A 21 -61.65 10.30 -42.60
CA VAL A 21 -60.24 9.93 -42.52
C VAL A 21 -59.42 11.18 -42.21
N SER A 22 -58.81 11.22 -41.02
CA SER A 22 -57.84 12.24 -40.65
C SER A 22 -56.55 12.00 -41.45
N PRO A 23 -55.83 13.04 -41.92
CA PRO A 23 -54.55 12.84 -42.60
C PRO A 23 -53.58 12.13 -41.65
N LEU A 24 -52.85 11.11 -42.13
CA LEU A 24 -51.77 10.50 -41.36
C LEU A 24 -50.77 11.60 -40.96
N GLN A 25 -50.57 11.76 -39.66
CA GLN A 25 -49.47 12.54 -39.11
C GLN A 25 -48.16 11.93 -39.67
N PRO A 26 -47.23 12.74 -40.23
CA PRO A 26 -45.93 12.23 -40.63
C PRO A 26 -45.29 11.53 -39.43
N GLU A 27 -44.87 10.28 -39.60
CA GLU A 27 -44.09 9.59 -38.58
C GLU A 27 -42.83 10.42 -38.32
N THR A 28 -42.73 10.97 -37.11
CA THR A 28 -41.48 11.57 -36.64
C THR A 28 -40.43 10.47 -36.74
N PRO A 29 -39.35 10.65 -37.54
CA PRO A 29 -38.32 9.62 -37.64
C PRO A 29 -37.78 9.36 -36.22
N THR A 30 -37.90 8.12 -35.76
CA THR A 30 -37.27 7.67 -34.53
C THR A 30 -35.78 8.02 -34.63
N PRO A 31 -35.23 8.81 -33.69
CA PRO A 31 -33.80 9.10 -33.71
C PRO A 31 -33.06 7.76 -33.74
N PRO A 32 -32.00 7.60 -34.54
CA PRO A 32 -31.21 6.37 -34.52
C PRO A 32 -30.81 6.13 -33.07
N SER A 33 -31.17 4.94 -32.55
CA SER A 33 -30.70 4.48 -31.25
C SER A 33 -29.19 4.69 -31.21
N SER A 34 -28.70 5.55 -30.31
CA SER A 34 -27.28 5.82 -30.18
C SER A 34 -26.57 4.47 -30.05
N ALA A 35 -25.73 4.12 -31.02
CA ALA A 35 -24.97 2.89 -30.97
C ALA A 35 -24.28 2.80 -29.61
N ALA A 36 -24.42 1.67 -28.93
CA ALA A 36 -23.77 1.49 -27.63
C ALA A 36 -22.27 1.73 -27.81
N GLU A 37 -21.72 2.69 -27.07
CA GLU A 37 -20.31 3.04 -27.11
C GLU A 37 -19.49 1.77 -26.84
N THR A 38 -18.55 1.41 -27.71
CA THR A 38 -17.65 0.28 -27.49
C THR A 38 -16.34 0.79 -26.93
N TRP A 39 -15.75 0.04 -26.01
CA TRP A 39 -14.45 0.36 -25.46
C TRP A 39 -13.56 -0.88 -25.38
N THR A 40 -12.26 -0.63 -25.49
CA THR A 40 -11.21 -1.63 -25.30
C THR A 40 -10.29 -1.14 -24.20
N PHE A 41 -9.99 -2.05 -23.27
CA PHE A 41 -9.10 -1.83 -22.16
C PHE A 41 -7.92 -2.80 -22.28
N THR A 42 -6.74 -2.26 -22.56
CA THR A 42 -5.49 -3.01 -22.64
C THR A 42 -4.59 -2.72 -21.44
N GLY A 43 -3.77 -3.69 -21.07
CA GLY A 43 -2.76 -3.56 -20.02
C GLY A 43 -1.72 -4.67 -20.08
N GLN A 44 -0.78 -4.63 -19.15
CA GLN A 44 0.29 -5.63 -19.03
C GLN A 44 0.39 -6.13 -17.59
N VAL A 45 0.65 -7.42 -17.43
CA VAL A 45 0.97 -8.04 -16.15
C VAL A 45 2.44 -8.44 -16.11
N ILE A 46 3.11 -8.09 -15.02
CA ILE A 46 4.53 -8.38 -14.79
C ILE A 46 4.78 -9.05 -13.44
N ASP A 47 5.94 -9.64 -13.27
CA ASP A 47 6.43 -10.13 -11.99
C ASP A 47 6.98 -8.95 -11.17
N ALA A 48 6.49 -8.79 -9.94
CA ALA A 48 6.90 -7.71 -9.05
C ALA A 48 8.41 -7.74 -8.71
N LEU A 49 9.06 -8.91 -8.77
CA LEU A 49 10.49 -9.07 -8.53
C LEU A 49 11.31 -8.84 -9.79
N THR A 50 11.07 -9.63 -10.82
CA THR A 50 11.92 -9.63 -12.02
C THR A 50 11.54 -8.56 -13.04
N GLN A 51 10.38 -7.92 -12.88
CA GLN A 51 9.77 -6.98 -13.83
C GLN A 51 9.56 -7.59 -15.23
N ARG A 52 9.61 -8.92 -15.34
CA ARG A 52 9.37 -9.66 -16.58
C ARG A 52 7.87 -9.85 -16.81
N PRO A 53 7.42 -9.92 -18.06
CA PRO A 53 6.03 -10.20 -18.34
C PRO A 53 5.57 -11.56 -17.84
N VAL A 54 4.32 -11.62 -17.36
CA VAL A 54 3.70 -12.85 -16.87
C VAL A 54 2.55 -13.23 -17.79
N GLY A 55 2.76 -14.29 -18.57
CA GLY A 55 1.73 -14.87 -19.41
C GLY A 55 0.83 -15.84 -18.66
N GLY A 56 -0.38 -16.06 -19.19
CA GLY A 56 -1.32 -17.01 -18.61
C GLY A 56 -2.08 -16.50 -17.38
N VAL A 57 -2.02 -15.21 -17.07
CA VAL A 57 -2.72 -14.60 -15.94
C VAL A 57 -4.20 -14.44 -16.27
N GLN A 58 -5.07 -15.04 -15.47
CA GLN A 58 -6.51 -14.87 -15.60
C GLN A 58 -6.94 -13.52 -15.00
N LEU A 59 -7.69 -12.73 -15.77
CA LEU A 59 -8.25 -11.44 -15.34
C LEU A 59 -9.59 -11.22 -16.03
N LEU A 60 -10.64 -10.96 -15.24
CA LEU A 60 -12.01 -10.80 -15.76
C LEU A 60 -12.41 -12.03 -16.60
N ASN A 61 -12.68 -11.85 -17.88
CA ASN A 61 -13.04 -12.89 -18.85
C ASN A 61 -11.94 -13.10 -19.91
N THR A 62 -10.69 -12.73 -19.61
CA THR A 62 -9.55 -12.85 -20.52
C THR A 62 -8.33 -13.41 -19.80
N GLN A 63 -7.28 -13.71 -20.57
CA GLN A 63 -6.00 -14.18 -20.08
C GLN A 63 -4.87 -13.38 -20.73
N THR A 64 -3.78 -13.13 -20.00
CA THR A 64 -2.58 -12.51 -20.60
C THR A 64 -1.89 -13.44 -21.59
N ASP A 65 -1.37 -12.88 -22.67
CA ASP A 65 -0.52 -13.57 -23.64
C ASP A 65 0.91 -13.79 -23.09
N SER A 66 1.80 -14.40 -23.90
CA SER A 66 3.19 -14.66 -23.50
C SER A 66 4.03 -13.40 -23.24
N SER A 67 3.58 -12.23 -23.70
CA SER A 67 4.17 -10.91 -23.42
C SER A 67 3.52 -10.21 -22.23
N GLY A 68 2.68 -10.93 -21.48
CA GLY A 68 1.94 -10.45 -20.32
C GLY A 68 0.83 -9.47 -20.68
N VAL A 69 0.51 -9.28 -21.95
CA VAL A 69 -0.48 -8.29 -22.39
C VAL A 69 -1.87 -8.91 -22.35
N PHE A 70 -2.85 -8.13 -21.91
CA PHE A 70 -4.26 -8.50 -21.99
C PHE A 70 -5.07 -7.39 -22.67
N ALA A 71 -6.22 -7.78 -23.23
CA ALA A 71 -7.23 -6.87 -23.76
C ALA A 71 -8.62 -7.32 -23.32
N VAL A 72 -9.41 -6.37 -22.83
CA VAL A 72 -10.81 -6.56 -22.41
C VAL A 72 -11.66 -5.61 -23.23
N ASN A 73 -12.69 -6.14 -23.88
CA ASN A 73 -13.64 -5.34 -24.66
C ASN A 73 -14.96 -5.25 -23.92
N GLY A 74 -15.63 -4.11 -24.03
CA GLY A 74 -16.95 -3.90 -23.46
C GLY A 74 -17.79 -2.88 -24.24
N THR A 75 -19.02 -2.70 -23.79
CA THR A 75 -19.99 -1.75 -24.34
C THR A 75 -20.51 -0.82 -23.25
N GLY A 76 -21.09 0.32 -23.63
CA GLY A 76 -21.54 1.38 -22.74
C GLY A 76 -20.40 2.25 -22.20
N SER A 77 -20.67 3.06 -21.18
CA SER A 77 -19.66 3.91 -20.55
C SER A 77 -18.73 3.09 -19.65
N ARG A 78 -17.42 3.28 -19.80
CA ARG A 78 -16.42 2.60 -18.96
C ARG A 78 -16.44 3.16 -17.53
N SER A 79 -16.62 2.28 -16.55
CA SER A 79 -16.52 2.59 -15.12
C SER A 79 -15.25 1.99 -14.51
N ALA A 80 -14.92 2.38 -13.28
CA ALA A 80 -13.84 1.72 -12.53
C ALA A 80 -14.21 0.25 -12.29
N GLN A 81 -13.26 -0.66 -12.50
CA GLN A 81 -13.48 -2.10 -12.42
C GLN A 81 -12.62 -2.71 -11.32
N ARG A 82 -13.25 -3.42 -10.39
CA ARG A 82 -12.54 -4.33 -9.48
C ARG A 82 -12.15 -5.57 -10.28
N VAL A 83 -10.89 -5.95 -10.21
CA VAL A 83 -10.34 -7.10 -10.93
C VAL A 83 -9.63 -8.03 -9.96
N THR A 84 -9.70 -9.32 -10.26
CA THR A 84 -8.93 -10.37 -9.61
C THR A 84 -8.00 -10.96 -10.64
N LEU A 85 -6.70 -11.00 -10.32
CA LEU A 85 -5.65 -11.58 -11.13
C LEU A 85 -5.17 -12.86 -10.47
N SER A 86 -5.12 -13.96 -11.23
CA SER A 86 -4.57 -15.22 -10.74
C SER A 86 -3.69 -15.90 -11.80
N ALA A 87 -2.59 -16.48 -11.35
CA ALA A 87 -1.66 -17.23 -12.18
C ALA A 87 -0.95 -18.28 -11.33
N GLN A 88 -0.45 -19.33 -11.98
CA GLN A 88 0.39 -20.32 -11.31
C GLN A 88 1.67 -19.64 -10.79
N ASP A 89 2.13 -20.03 -9.60
CA ASP A 89 3.34 -19.51 -8.94
C ASP A 89 3.30 -18.03 -8.52
N PHE A 90 2.12 -17.39 -8.59
CA PHE A 90 1.89 -16.03 -8.10
C PHE A 90 0.76 -15.97 -7.07
N LEU A 91 0.86 -15.02 -6.14
CA LEU A 91 -0.22 -14.68 -5.24
C LEU A 91 -1.37 -14.07 -6.04
N THR A 92 -2.61 -14.46 -5.71
CA THR A 92 -3.80 -13.80 -6.23
C THR A 92 -3.78 -12.32 -5.83
N ARG A 93 -3.99 -11.44 -6.82
CA ARG A 93 -4.06 -9.99 -6.60
C ARG A 93 -5.46 -9.49 -6.86
N GLU A 94 -5.98 -8.69 -5.96
CA GLU A 94 -7.22 -7.95 -6.19
C GLU A 94 -6.96 -6.45 -6.18
N THR A 95 -7.38 -5.77 -7.23
CA THR A 95 -7.16 -4.33 -7.37
C THR A 95 -8.29 -3.65 -8.13
N THR A 96 -8.31 -2.32 -8.13
CA THR A 96 -9.31 -1.53 -8.86
C THR A 96 -8.64 -0.73 -9.97
N ILE A 97 -9.09 -0.94 -11.19
CA ILE A 97 -8.62 -0.20 -12.36
C ILE A 97 -9.57 0.96 -12.63
N SER A 98 -9.07 2.19 -12.61
CA SER A 98 -9.91 3.36 -12.90
C SER A 98 -10.39 3.39 -14.34
N ALA A 99 -11.58 3.98 -14.57
CA ALA A 99 -12.15 4.18 -15.90
C ALA A 99 -11.22 4.93 -16.87
N GLY A 100 -10.46 5.90 -16.36
CA GLY A 100 -9.52 6.70 -17.16
C GLY A 100 -8.12 6.10 -17.32
N THR A 101 -7.82 4.97 -16.68
CA THR A 101 -6.49 4.35 -16.77
C THR A 101 -6.37 3.59 -18.09
N ASN A 102 -5.42 3.99 -18.93
CA ASN A 102 -5.08 3.29 -20.17
C ASN A 102 -3.73 2.60 -20.00
N ASN A 103 -3.60 1.35 -20.46
CA ASN A 103 -2.37 0.58 -20.41
C ASN A 103 -1.72 0.45 -19.01
N PRO A 104 -2.47 0.03 -17.96
CA PRO A 104 -1.87 -0.18 -16.66
C PRO A 104 -0.89 -1.36 -16.72
N ILE A 105 0.20 -1.20 -15.98
CA ILE A 105 1.13 -2.28 -15.66
C ILE A 105 0.74 -2.77 -14.27
N ILE A 106 0.23 -3.99 -14.15
CA ILE A 106 -0.15 -4.60 -12.87
C ILE A 106 0.92 -5.64 -12.55
N ASP A 107 1.48 -5.63 -11.36
CA ASP A 107 2.48 -6.61 -10.96
C ASP A 107 1.87 -7.72 -10.07
N LEU A 108 2.44 -8.92 -10.13
CA LEU A 108 2.09 -10.05 -9.28
C LEU A 108 3.27 -10.44 -8.40
N ILE A 109 2.98 -10.76 -7.14
CA ILE A 109 4.00 -11.22 -6.18
C ILE A 109 4.18 -12.73 -6.35
N PRO A 110 5.38 -13.24 -6.62
CA PRO A 110 5.61 -14.68 -6.73
C PRO A 110 5.38 -15.37 -5.39
N THR A 111 4.83 -16.59 -5.42
CA THR A 111 4.53 -17.37 -4.20
C THR A 111 5.79 -17.70 -3.39
N SER A 112 6.96 -17.72 -4.02
CA SER A 112 8.26 -17.89 -3.37
C SER A 112 8.57 -16.80 -2.34
N LEU A 113 8.01 -15.59 -2.49
CA LEU A 113 8.19 -14.49 -1.53
C LEU A 113 7.11 -14.49 -0.44
N SER A 114 6.07 -15.32 -0.54
CA SER A 114 4.89 -15.22 0.33
C SER A 114 5.20 -15.32 1.83
N GLY A 115 6.10 -16.22 2.23
CA GLY A 115 6.53 -16.36 3.63
C GLY A 115 7.24 -15.11 4.15
N PRO A 116 8.40 -14.73 3.58
CA PRO A 116 9.12 -13.51 3.99
C PRO A 116 8.26 -12.25 3.91
N TYR A 117 7.41 -12.12 2.89
CA TYR A 117 6.51 -10.98 2.74
C TYR A 117 5.48 -10.91 3.88
N ARG A 118 4.87 -12.05 4.24
CA ARG A 118 3.91 -12.12 5.35
C ARG A 118 4.56 -11.75 6.68
N GLU A 119 5.74 -12.29 6.97
CA GLU A 119 6.46 -11.95 8.20
C GLU A 119 6.79 -10.45 8.24
N LEU A 120 7.55 -9.96 7.27
CA LEU A 120 8.10 -8.61 7.26
C LEU A 120 7.04 -7.52 7.12
N VAL A 121 6.03 -7.72 6.27
CA VAL A 121 5.08 -6.66 5.88
C VAL A 121 3.76 -6.78 6.64
N ARG A 122 3.40 -7.97 7.10
CA ARG A 122 2.07 -8.27 7.66
C ARG A 122 2.10 -8.89 9.06
N ASN A 123 3.20 -8.74 9.81
CA ASN A 123 3.31 -9.24 11.18
C ASN A 123 3.15 -10.77 11.29
N GLY A 124 3.51 -11.52 10.23
CA GLY A 124 3.31 -12.96 10.17
C GLY A 124 4.18 -13.76 11.13
N PHE A 125 5.26 -13.18 11.67
CA PHE A 125 6.12 -13.84 12.64
C PHE A 125 5.54 -13.77 14.06
N GLU A 126 5.20 -12.57 14.54
CA GLU A 126 4.61 -12.41 15.89
C GLU A 126 3.11 -12.72 15.93
N GLY A 127 2.40 -12.51 14.82
CA GLY A 127 0.95 -12.72 14.69
C GLY A 127 0.57 -13.65 13.53
N PRO A 128 1.05 -14.92 13.48
CA PRO A 128 0.85 -15.81 12.33
C PRO A 128 -0.61 -16.11 11.98
N SER A 129 -1.53 -15.97 12.94
CA SER A 129 -2.97 -16.16 12.73
C SER A 129 -3.75 -14.87 12.49
N ASN A 130 -3.12 -13.71 12.67
CA ASN A 130 -3.76 -12.39 12.61
C ASN A 130 -2.86 -11.43 11.81
N LEU A 131 -2.79 -11.65 10.50
CA LEU A 131 -1.98 -10.82 9.61
C LEU A 131 -2.50 -9.37 9.59
N GLU A 132 -1.57 -8.44 9.72
CA GLU A 132 -1.86 -7.01 9.65
C GLU A 132 -1.94 -6.56 8.17
N PRO A 133 -2.83 -5.60 7.84
CA PRO A 133 -2.78 -4.97 6.53
C PRO A 133 -1.52 -4.10 6.39
N ILE A 134 -1.13 -3.77 5.16
CA ILE A 134 0.08 -2.96 4.90
C ILE A 134 -0.05 -1.60 5.57
N ARG A 135 0.91 -1.29 6.44
CA ARG A 135 1.11 0.04 7.05
C ARG A 135 2.40 0.61 6.49
N ARG A 136 2.34 1.78 5.89
CA ARG A 136 3.53 2.47 5.36
C ARG A 136 3.31 3.97 5.29
N TRP A 137 4.42 4.69 5.18
CA TRP A 137 4.38 6.11 4.87
C TRP A 137 3.97 6.34 3.41
N THR A 138 3.23 7.42 3.16
CA THR A 138 2.80 7.86 1.82
C THR A 138 3.59 9.04 1.29
N ALA A 139 4.44 9.63 2.13
CA ALA A 139 5.38 10.68 1.79
C ALA A 139 6.70 10.44 2.54
N ALA A 140 7.79 11.04 2.06
CA ALA A 140 9.08 10.99 2.72
C ALA A 140 9.00 11.55 4.16
N PRO A 141 9.36 10.77 5.20
CA PRO A 141 9.31 11.24 6.57
C PRO A 141 10.44 12.22 6.89
N LYS A 142 10.16 13.15 7.81
CA LYS A 142 11.15 14.00 8.49
C LYS A 142 11.56 13.31 9.79
N PHE A 143 12.80 13.47 10.22
CA PHE A 143 13.29 12.92 11.48
C PHE A 143 13.76 14.02 12.42
N TYR A 144 13.32 13.98 13.66
CA TYR A 144 13.78 14.86 14.73
C TYR A 144 14.53 14.04 15.78
N ILE A 145 15.82 14.29 15.96
CA ILE A 145 16.63 13.68 17.01
C ILE A 145 16.56 14.59 18.24
N ASP A 146 15.78 14.15 19.23
CA ASP A 146 15.70 14.83 20.52
C ASP A 146 16.99 14.58 21.30
N THR A 147 17.82 15.61 21.40
CA THR A 147 19.12 15.55 22.07
C THR A 147 19.03 15.70 23.59
N THR A 148 17.81 15.80 24.12
CA THR A 148 17.55 15.82 25.56
C THR A 148 17.79 14.42 26.13
N MET A 149 18.82 14.30 26.97
CA MET A 149 19.15 13.05 27.66
C MET A 149 18.61 13.04 29.09
N PRO A 150 18.38 11.86 29.69
CA PRO A 150 18.26 11.73 31.13
C PRO A 150 19.45 12.37 31.85
N ILE A 151 19.21 12.93 33.04
CA ILE A 151 20.20 13.64 33.83
C ILE A 151 21.47 12.79 34.02
N GLY A 152 22.64 13.42 33.81
CA GLY A 152 23.94 12.79 34.01
C GLY A 152 24.47 11.98 32.82
N ILE A 153 23.72 11.91 31.71
CA ILE A 153 24.16 11.25 30.48
C ILE A 153 24.34 12.28 29.38
N ARG A 154 25.45 12.16 28.65
CA ARG A 154 25.72 12.96 27.47
C ARG A 154 25.61 12.10 26.22
N LEU A 155 24.80 12.54 25.28
CA LEU A 155 24.77 12.00 23.92
C LEU A 155 26.05 12.44 23.21
N LEU A 156 26.81 11.49 22.67
CA LEU A 156 28.06 11.79 21.98
C LEU A 156 27.77 12.20 20.54
N GLU A 157 28.56 13.15 20.02
CA GLU A 157 28.42 13.61 18.63
C GLU A 157 28.60 12.45 17.63
N GLY A 158 29.52 11.53 17.91
CA GLY A 158 29.71 10.33 17.09
C GLY A 158 28.50 9.37 17.10
N ASP A 159 27.66 9.39 18.13
CA ASP A 159 26.41 8.61 18.14
C ASP A 159 25.33 9.33 17.30
N LEU A 160 25.26 10.66 17.36
CA LEU A 160 24.36 11.46 16.54
C LEU A 160 24.62 11.28 15.04
N VAL A 161 25.89 11.41 14.62
CA VAL A 161 26.29 11.18 13.22
C VAL A 161 25.91 9.77 12.77
N ARG A 162 26.13 8.76 13.61
CA ARG A 162 25.77 7.37 13.28
C ARG A 162 24.26 7.17 13.12
N ILE A 163 23.45 7.81 13.96
CA ILE A 163 21.99 7.79 13.83
C ILE A 163 21.58 8.41 12.50
N GLU A 164 22.15 9.56 12.16
CA GLU A 164 21.90 10.25 10.91
C GLU A 164 22.29 9.46 9.66
N ASP A 165 23.42 8.78 9.69
CA ASP A 165 23.89 7.90 8.62
C ASP A 165 22.97 6.67 8.50
N GLY A 166 22.61 6.08 9.65
CA GLY A 166 21.68 4.95 9.71
C GLY A 166 20.32 5.29 9.09
N ILE A 167 19.76 6.47 9.38
CA ILE A 167 18.51 6.94 8.76
C ILE A 167 18.69 7.10 7.25
N ARG A 168 19.75 7.77 6.80
CA ARG A 168 20.00 8.03 5.37
C ARG A 168 20.20 6.75 4.57
N SER A 169 20.78 5.71 5.17
CA SER A 169 20.93 4.39 4.56
C SER A 169 19.64 3.56 4.60
N ALA A 170 18.94 3.56 5.74
CA ALA A 170 17.78 2.70 5.96
C ALA A 170 16.56 3.14 5.15
N VAL A 171 16.24 4.43 5.12
CA VAL A 171 15.02 4.93 4.44
C VAL A 171 14.95 4.51 2.97
N PRO A 172 15.96 4.76 2.11
CA PRO A 172 15.90 4.27 0.73
C PRO A 172 15.88 2.74 0.66
N SER A 173 16.62 2.04 1.52
CA SER A 173 16.66 0.57 1.52
C SER A 173 15.29 -0.06 1.81
N PHE A 174 14.56 0.46 2.79
CA PHE A 174 13.24 -0.01 3.20
C PHE A 174 12.09 0.53 2.34
N THR A 175 12.35 1.49 1.44
CA THR A 175 11.32 2.06 0.56
C THR A 175 11.54 1.71 -0.91
N GLY A 176 12.49 0.81 -1.20
CA GLY A 176 12.87 0.47 -2.58
C GLY A 176 13.40 1.66 -3.37
N GLY A 177 14.03 2.63 -2.68
CA GLY A 177 14.54 3.87 -3.25
C GLY A 177 13.46 4.96 -3.45
N LEU A 178 12.19 4.69 -3.14
CA LEU A 178 11.10 5.65 -3.33
C LEU A 178 11.30 6.92 -2.50
N PHE A 179 11.79 6.77 -1.26
CA PHE A 179 12.01 7.90 -0.36
C PHE A 179 13.46 8.02 0.07
N HIS A 180 13.82 9.28 0.33
CA HIS A 180 14.93 9.69 1.16
C HIS A 180 14.34 10.47 2.34
N PRO A 181 15.02 10.58 3.49
CA PRO A 181 14.51 11.38 4.60
C PRO A 181 14.34 12.84 4.12
N ALA A 182 13.14 13.40 4.29
CA ALA A 182 12.82 14.74 3.81
C ALA A 182 13.59 15.83 4.58
N ALA A 183 13.83 15.58 5.87
CA ALA A 183 14.69 16.39 6.72
C ALA A 183 15.21 15.52 7.87
N ILE A 184 16.39 15.87 8.40
CA ILE A 184 16.91 15.30 9.64
C ILE A 184 17.42 16.48 10.48
N THR A 185 16.80 16.69 11.62
CA THR A 185 17.08 17.82 12.51
C THR A 185 17.39 17.33 13.91
N ARG A 186 18.27 18.04 14.62
CA ARG A 186 18.60 17.78 16.03
C ARG A 186 18.18 18.96 16.87
N GLY A 187 17.76 18.73 18.10
CA GLY A 187 17.49 19.84 19.01
C GLY A 187 17.07 19.43 20.41
N THR A 188 16.89 20.44 21.26
CA THR A 188 16.38 20.34 22.63
C THR A 188 15.07 21.10 22.81
N THR A 189 14.62 21.85 21.79
CA THR A 189 13.27 22.39 21.74
C THR A 189 12.27 21.24 21.78
N PRO A 190 11.05 21.43 22.32
CA PRO A 190 10.05 20.37 22.34
C PRO A 190 9.94 19.77 20.94
N PRO A 191 10.14 18.44 20.80
CA PRO A 191 10.09 17.80 19.50
C PRO A 191 8.70 18.00 18.89
N PRO A 192 8.57 17.95 17.55
CA PRO A 192 7.29 18.04 16.86
C PRO A 192 6.47 16.74 17.02
N SER A 193 6.30 16.25 18.25
CA SER A 193 5.75 14.93 18.58
C SER A 193 4.27 14.76 18.27
N THR A 194 3.56 15.84 17.91
CA THR A 194 2.17 15.81 17.46
C THR A 194 2.02 16.21 16.00
N GLU A 195 3.10 16.60 15.31
CA GLU A 195 3.05 17.05 13.93
C GLU A 195 3.21 15.85 12.99
N ARG A 196 2.23 15.68 12.09
CA ARG A 196 2.31 14.67 11.03
C ARG A 196 3.53 14.89 10.14
N GLY A 197 4.04 13.81 9.54
CA GLY A 197 5.24 13.89 8.72
C GLY A 197 6.54 13.68 9.49
N TRP A 198 6.50 13.63 10.83
CA TRP A 198 7.70 13.50 11.67
C TRP A 198 7.80 12.15 12.37
N ILE A 199 9.03 11.64 12.43
CA ILE A 199 9.46 10.57 13.32
C ILE A 199 10.39 11.19 14.36
N VAL A 200 10.00 11.14 15.63
CA VAL A 200 10.80 11.65 16.74
C VAL A 200 11.68 10.53 17.30
N ILE A 201 12.98 10.79 17.43
CA ILE A 201 13.94 9.87 18.03
C ILE A 201 14.25 10.35 19.44
N ARG A 202 14.02 9.49 20.42
CA ARG A 202 14.26 9.74 21.85
C ARG A 202 15.28 8.79 22.43
N PHE A 203 15.83 9.15 23.58
CA PHE A 203 16.80 8.35 24.30
C PHE A 203 16.36 8.15 25.74
N ILE A 204 16.45 6.90 26.19
CA ILE A 204 16.29 6.53 27.60
C ILE A 204 17.56 5.85 28.10
N ASN A 205 17.66 5.69 29.42
CA ASN A 205 18.66 4.83 30.04
C ASN A 205 17.95 3.96 31.07
N ASN A 206 17.47 2.80 30.63
CA ASN A 206 16.75 1.86 31.47
C ASN A 206 17.48 0.52 31.49
N SER A 207 18.19 0.24 32.59
CA SER A 207 18.97 -0.98 32.76
C SER A 207 18.12 -2.24 32.96
N THR A 208 16.81 -2.11 33.24
CA THR A 208 15.91 -3.26 33.41
C THR A 208 15.17 -3.62 32.14
N ALA A 209 15.16 -2.75 31.13
CA ALA A 209 14.57 -3.04 29.83
C ALA A 209 15.38 -4.09 29.06
N ASP A 210 14.71 -4.97 28.33
CA ASP A 210 15.30 -6.08 27.56
C ASP A 210 15.53 -5.75 26.07
N TYR A 211 15.33 -4.49 25.67
CA TYR A 211 15.51 -4.02 24.30
C TYR A 211 16.63 -2.97 24.17
N CYS A 212 17.20 -2.90 22.97
CA CYS A 212 18.20 -1.90 22.56
C CYS A 212 17.56 -0.64 21.99
N GLY A 213 16.44 -0.82 21.30
CA GLY A 213 15.58 0.20 20.75
C GLY A 213 14.16 -0.33 20.63
N ARG A 214 13.22 0.57 20.34
CA ARG A 214 11.85 0.24 19.97
C ARG A 214 11.28 1.35 19.11
N ALA A 215 10.29 1.04 18.29
CA ALA A 215 9.57 2.02 17.50
C ALA A 215 8.10 1.63 17.33
N TYR A 216 7.26 2.61 17.03
CA TYR A 216 5.90 2.33 16.57
C TYR A 216 5.89 2.01 15.07
N VAL A 217 5.17 0.95 14.69
CA VAL A 217 5.12 0.51 13.29
C VAL A 217 4.28 1.47 12.44
N ALA A 218 4.96 2.22 11.55
CA ALA A 218 4.36 3.20 10.62
C ALA A 218 3.38 4.19 11.27
N ALA A 219 3.62 4.61 12.52
CA ALA A 219 2.84 5.67 13.14
C ALA A 219 3.16 7.04 12.53
N ASP A 220 2.15 7.92 12.44
CA ASP A 220 2.26 9.30 11.94
C ASP A 220 1.43 10.26 12.82
N PRO A 221 2.06 11.01 13.74
CA PRO A 221 3.50 11.10 13.99
C PRO A 221 4.10 9.79 14.50
N GLY A 222 5.35 9.54 14.12
CA GLY A 222 6.12 8.36 14.51
C GLY A 222 7.06 8.62 15.69
N GLU A 223 7.50 7.54 16.34
CA GLU A 223 8.50 7.61 17.40
C GLU A 223 9.43 6.40 17.34
N ILE A 224 10.71 6.66 17.58
CA ILE A 224 11.76 5.67 17.84
C ILE A 224 12.38 6.03 19.19
N GLU A 225 12.58 5.05 20.05
CA GLU A 225 13.27 5.21 21.33
C GLU A 225 14.48 4.28 21.38
N PHE A 226 15.66 4.84 21.65
CA PHE A 226 16.88 4.06 21.88
C PHE A 226 17.20 3.96 23.37
N ASN A 227 17.47 2.75 23.83
CA ASN A 227 17.97 2.51 25.18
C ASN A 227 19.50 2.66 25.20
N TYR A 228 19.93 3.88 25.49
CA TYR A 228 21.31 4.30 25.38
C TYR A 228 22.22 3.44 26.29
N ASN A 229 23.36 3.01 25.77
CA ASN A 229 24.34 2.10 26.40
C ASN A 229 23.90 0.64 26.62
N ARG A 230 22.62 0.29 26.57
CA ARG A 230 22.14 -1.07 26.89
C ARG A 230 22.78 -2.15 26.02
N CYS A 231 22.83 -1.89 24.72
CA CYS A 231 23.44 -2.76 23.72
C CYS A 231 24.68 -2.13 23.12
N SER A 232 25.47 -1.44 23.94
CA SER A 232 26.71 -0.84 23.49
C SER A 232 27.71 -1.91 22.99
N CYS A 233 28.70 -1.45 22.22
CA CYS A 233 29.86 -2.23 21.86
C CYS A 233 31.11 -1.37 21.85
N GLY A 234 31.99 -1.57 22.85
CA GLY A 234 33.13 -0.69 23.06
C GLY A 234 32.68 0.77 23.22
N SER A 235 33.13 1.65 22.32
CA SER A 235 32.77 3.07 22.30
C SER A 235 31.42 3.38 21.64
N VAL A 236 30.81 2.41 20.95
CA VAL A 236 29.53 2.58 20.24
C VAL A 236 28.39 2.42 21.24
N ARG A 237 27.60 3.49 21.47
CA ARG A 237 26.51 3.44 22.46
C ARG A 237 25.19 2.92 21.88
N ILE A 238 24.98 3.15 20.59
CA ILE A 238 23.87 2.62 19.80
C ILE A 238 24.45 2.03 18.52
N ARG A 239 24.17 0.75 18.26
CA ARG A 239 24.71 0.01 17.11
C ARG A 239 24.07 0.49 15.80
N PRO A 240 24.83 0.58 14.69
CA PRO A 240 24.27 0.90 13.36
C PRO A 240 23.06 0.03 12.99
N ARG A 241 23.19 -1.29 13.21
CA ARG A 241 22.10 -2.25 12.98
C ARG A 241 20.84 -1.90 13.78
N THR A 242 20.96 -1.55 15.06
CA THR A 242 19.79 -1.16 15.89
C THR A 242 19.09 0.07 15.29
N ILE A 243 19.85 1.05 14.81
CA ILE A 243 19.27 2.24 14.17
C ILE A 243 18.48 1.84 12.92
N LYS A 244 19.07 1.05 12.02
CA LYS A 244 18.40 0.60 10.79
C LYS A 244 17.15 -0.24 11.10
N HIS A 245 17.23 -1.11 12.10
CA HIS A 245 16.11 -1.96 12.55
C HIS A 245 14.92 -1.13 13.04
N GLU A 246 15.16 -0.17 13.94
CA GLU A 246 14.07 0.69 14.43
C GLU A 246 13.52 1.63 13.34
N VAL A 247 14.37 2.07 12.40
CA VAL A 247 13.89 2.80 11.21
C VAL A 247 13.00 1.90 10.34
N GLY A 248 13.33 0.61 10.19
CA GLY A 248 12.48 -0.38 9.52
C GLY A 248 11.09 -0.45 10.16
N HIS A 249 11.02 -0.58 11.48
CA HIS A 249 9.75 -0.52 12.21
C HIS A 249 9.01 0.80 11.96
N ALA A 250 9.67 1.95 12.15
CA ALA A 250 9.06 3.25 11.93
C ALA A 250 8.53 3.44 10.49
N LEU A 251 9.10 2.72 9.52
CA LEU A 251 8.66 2.70 8.12
C LEU A 251 7.57 1.66 7.81
N GLY A 252 7.18 0.82 8.76
CA GLY A 252 6.04 -0.09 8.64
C GLY A 252 6.36 -1.58 8.60
N PHE A 253 7.59 -1.96 8.91
CA PHE A 253 8.01 -3.36 8.85
C PHE A 253 8.02 -4.02 10.22
N TRP A 254 7.75 -5.32 10.25
CA TRP A 254 7.70 -6.18 11.43
C TRP A 254 8.94 -7.05 11.50
N HIS A 255 9.06 -7.83 12.57
CA HIS A 255 10.17 -8.76 12.65
C HIS A 255 10.03 -9.93 11.67
N THR A 256 11.16 -10.56 11.38
CA THR A 256 11.23 -11.82 10.63
C THR A 256 11.80 -12.94 11.51
N SER A 257 11.47 -14.18 11.21
CA SER A 257 11.94 -15.36 11.94
C SER A 257 13.38 -15.76 11.61
N GLN A 258 13.89 -15.37 10.45
CA GLN A 258 15.19 -15.79 9.95
C GLN A 258 16.34 -15.05 10.63
N GLU A 259 17.23 -15.79 11.30
CA GLU A 259 18.44 -15.21 11.88
C GLU A 259 19.36 -14.62 10.80
N GLY A 260 19.92 -13.44 11.09
CA GLY A 260 20.85 -12.73 10.20
C GLY A 260 20.21 -11.69 9.27
N THR A 261 18.88 -11.67 9.13
CA THR A 261 18.16 -10.59 8.41
C THR A 261 18.17 -9.28 9.21
N MET A 262 17.90 -8.13 8.60
CA MET A 262 17.83 -6.84 9.30
C MET A 262 16.75 -6.84 10.39
N MET A 263 15.57 -7.37 10.09
CA MET A 263 14.40 -7.37 10.96
C MET A 263 14.30 -8.61 11.86
N PHE A 264 15.35 -9.43 11.97
CA PHE A 264 15.43 -10.42 13.04
C PHE A 264 15.49 -9.73 14.43
N PRO A 265 14.62 -10.09 15.40
CA PRO A 265 14.45 -9.36 16.67
C PRO A 265 15.65 -9.45 17.62
N LYS A 266 16.59 -10.34 17.33
CA LYS A 266 17.81 -10.51 18.13
C LYS A 266 19.00 -10.10 17.28
N SER A 267 19.97 -9.42 17.89
CA SER A 267 21.26 -9.18 17.24
C SER A 267 22.38 -9.70 18.12
N SER A 268 23.23 -10.53 17.54
CA SER A 268 24.50 -10.93 18.13
C SER A 268 25.61 -10.07 17.52
N GLY A 269 26.53 -9.60 18.36
CA GLY A 269 27.69 -8.82 17.92
C GLY A 269 27.43 -7.33 17.62
N CYS A 270 28.48 -6.69 17.11
CA CYS A 270 28.58 -5.24 17.00
C CYS A 270 28.54 -4.72 15.57
N GLY A 271 28.35 -5.63 14.61
CA GLY A 271 28.39 -5.32 13.19
C GLY A 271 27.23 -4.42 12.76
N ASP A 272 27.48 -3.72 11.66
CA ASP A 272 26.40 -3.24 10.81
C ASP A 272 25.97 -4.36 9.86
N ALA A 273 24.74 -4.31 9.40
CA ALA A 273 24.22 -5.20 8.36
C ALA A 273 23.37 -4.36 7.40
N ASP A 274 23.21 -4.86 6.20
CA ASP A 274 22.18 -4.37 5.29
C ASP A 274 21.02 -5.37 5.28
N LEU A 275 19.90 -4.96 4.70
CA LEU A 275 18.76 -5.85 4.48
C LEU A 275 19.21 -7.10 3.71
N SER A 276 18.55 -8.23 3.95
CA SER A 276 18.66 -9.37 3.03
C SER A 276 18.05 -9.01 1.67
N GLN A 277 18.26 -9.85 0.66
CA GLN A 277 17.65 -9.62 -0.65
C GLN A 277 16.12 -9.74 -0.56
N GLU A 278 15.63 -10.74 0.18
CA GLU A 278 14.21 -10.97 0.43
C GLU A 278 13.57 -9.79 1.15
N GLU A 279 14.26 -9.20 2.14
CA GLU A 279 13.77 -8.00 2.83
C GLU A 279 13.68 -6.79 1.90
N ARG A 280 14.70 -6.55 1.06
CA ARG A 280 14.67 -5.46 0.07
C ARG A 280 13.52 -5.63 -0.91
N ASP A 281 13.30 -6.86 -1.38
CA ASP A 281 12.28 -7.19 -2.34
C ASP A 281 10.87 -7.02 -1.77
N ALA A 282 10.63 -7.55 -0.56
CA ALA A 282 9.37 -7.39 0.14
C ALA A 282 9.09 -5.91 0.50
N ALA A 283 10.11 -5.18 0.96
CA ALA A 283 9.98 -3.77 1.30
C ALA A 283 9.66 -2.89 0.08
N ARG A 284 10.35 -3.12 -1.06
CA ARG A 284 10.05 -2.45 -2.34
C ARG A 284 8.60 -2.68 -2.74
N ILE A 285 8.15 -3.94 -2.73
CA ILE A 285 6.77 -4.29 -3.09
C ILE A 285 5.78 -3.59 -2.14
N ALA A 286 6.00 -3.65 -0.82
CA ALA A 286 5.10 -3.02 0.15
C ALA A 286 4.88 -1.52 -0.13
N TYR A 287 5.94 -0.81 -0.53
CA TYR A 287 5.87 0.61 -0.88
C TYR A 287 5.22 0.93 -2.24
N THR A 288 5.06 -0.06 -3.13
CA THR A 288 4.24 0.07 -4.34
C THR A 288 2.75 -0.18 -4.10
N ARG A 289 2.40 -0.91 -3.02
CA ARG A 289 1.01 -1.24 -2.70
C ARG A 289 0.29 -0.07 -2.02
N PRO A 290 -1.03 0.07 -2.20
CA PRO A 290 -1.82 0.99 -1.39
C PRO A 290 -1.72 0.67 0.10
N VAL A 291 -1.81 1.72 0.94
CA VAL A 291 -1.97 1.54 2.39
C VAL A 291 -3.25 0.76 2.65
N LEU A 292 -3.23 -0.13 3.64
CA LEU A 292 -4.29 -1.09 3.98
C LEU A 292 -4.51 -2.23 2.95
N ASN A 293 -3.60 -2.46 2.01
CA ASN A 293 -3.61 -3.70 1.23
C ASN A 293 -3.52 -4.91 2.17
N ALA A 294 -4.36 -5.92 1.95
CA ALA A 294 -4.55 -7.07 2.83
C ALA A 294 -4.07 -8.38 2.17
N GLU A 295 -3.98 -9.45 2.95
CA GLU A 295 -3.64 -10.78 2.47
C GLU A 295 -4.69 -11.35 1.49
N PRO A 296 -4.29 -12.03 0.39
CA PRO A 296 -2.92 -12.27 -0.09
C PRO A 296 -2.26 -11.10 -0.83
N ASP A 297 -3.00 -10.32 -1.61
CA ASP A 297 -2.56 -9.04 -2.21
C ASP A 297 -3.79 -8.24 -2.66
N THR A 298 -4.61 -7.84 -1.69
CA THR A 298 -5.94 -7.27 -1.88
C THR A 298 -5.93 -5.79 -1.54
N ASP A 299 -5.99 -4.92 -2.56
CA ASP A 299 -6.07 -3.47 -2.36
C ASP A 299 -7.43 -3.09 -1.71
N PRO A 300 -7.49 -2.05 -0.86
CA PRO A 300 -8.75 -1.64 -0.25
C PRO A 300 -9.75 -1.07 -1.28
N SER A 301 -11.02 -1.06 -0.92
CA SER A 301 -12.08 -0.45 -1.75
C SER A 301 -11.86 1.07 -1.87
N GLY A 302 -12.01 1.62 -3.07
CA GLY A 302 -11.87 3.06 -3.32
C GLY A 302 -10.44 3.53 -3.59
N THR A 303 -9.42 2.72 -3.32
CA THR A 303 -8.07 2.96 -3.86
C THR A 303 -7.99 2.46 -5.29
N ALA A 304 -7.96 3.40 -6.21
CA ALA A 304 -7.71 3.13 -7.61
C ALA A 304 -6.21 2.89 -7.84
N PHE A 305 -5.89 1.79 -8.51
CA PHE A 305 -4.59 1.60 -9.11
C PHE A 305 -4.43 2.59 -10.26
N HIS A 306 -3.44 3.46 -10.15
CA HIS A 306 -3.11 4.45 -11.18
C HIS A 306 -1.98 4.01 -12.12
N GLY A 307 -1.45 2.78 -11.95
CA GLY A 307 -0.22 2.37 -12.62
C GLY A 307 0.99 3.11 -12.05
N PRO A 308 2.20 2.53 -12.15
CA PRO A 308 3.39 3.35 -11.98
C PRO A 308 3.36 4.45 -13.04
N ARG A 309 3.41 5.72 -12.63
CA ARG A 309 3.95 6.77 -13.51
C ARG A 309 5.39 6.34 -13.77
N LYS A 310 5.69 5.91 -15.01
CA LYS A 310 7.04 5.53 -15.43
C LYS A 310 8.02 6.62 -15.00
N ARG A 311 8.94 6.28 -14.10
CA ARG A 311 10.26 6.89 -14.05
C ARG A 311 11.23 5.78 -14.44
N ILE A 312 11.58 5.77 -15.73
CA ILE A 312 12.73 5.04 -16.24
C ILE A 312 13.89 6.00 -16.04
N GLU A 313 14.84 5.65 -15.18
CA GLU A 313 16.15 6.29 -15.12
C GLU A 313 17.19 5.18 -14.90
N ASP A 314 18.32 5.34 -15.59
CA ASP A 314 19.33 4.35 -16.01
C ASP A 314 19.96 3.44 -14.93
#